data_AF-A0A1Y4REK3-F1
#
_entry.id   AF-A0A1Y4REK3-F1
#
_cell.length_a   1.000
_cell.length_b   1.000
_cell.length_c   1.000
_cell.angle_alpha   90.00
_cell.angle_beta   90.00
_cell.angle_gamma   90.00
#
_symmetry.space_group_name_H-M   'P 1'
#
loop_
_entity.id
_entity.type
_entity.pdbx_description
1 polymer ?
#
loop_
_entity_poly.entity_id
_entity_poly.type
_entity_poly.pdbx_seq_one_letter_code
_entity_poly.pdbx_strand_id
1 'polypeptide(L)' 'MGAKNMDDIAELFKTLRFRKQIVGGVSEIDVWKKLNKIQEEYRSAYEIQQERYEARLQERDEEIASLREQISKGTAHE' A
#
# COMPACT_ATOMS: atom_id res chain seq x y z
N MET A 1 2.48 8.24 -11.12
CA MET A 1 2.34 6.99 -10.36
C MET A 1 2.66 7.33 -8.91
N GLY A 2 1.80 6.96 -7.97
CA GLY A 2 2.07 7.11 -6.54
C GLY A 2 3.06 6.04 -6.05
N ALA A 3 3.51 6.19 -4.81
CA ALA A 3 4.39 5.26 -4.13
C ALA A 3 3.81 3.83 -4.12
N LYS A 4 4.68 2.84 -4.29
CA LYS A 4 4.33 1.42 -4.37
C LYS A 4 4.57 0.68 -3.06
N ASN A 5 5.40 1.25 -2.19
CA ASN A 5 5.81 0.67 -0.91
C ASN A 5 6.33 1.78 0.01
N MET A 6 6.77 1.41 1.22
CA MET A 6 7.31 2.38 2.19
C MET A 6 8.70 2.91 1.85
N ASP A 7 9.49 2.19 1.04
CA ASP A 7 10.82 2.66 0.63
C ASP A 7 10.69 3.86 -0.32
N ASP A 8 9.73 3.83 -1.24
CA ASP A 8 9.39 4.96 -2.10
C ASP A 8 9.01 6.21 -1.27
N ILE A 9 8.27 6.00 -0.18
CA ILE A 9 7.88 7.06 0.75
C ILE A 9 9.10 7.58 1.53
N ALA A 10 9.98 6.69 1.99
CA ALA A 10 11.22 7.06 2.68
C ALA A 10 12.13 7.92 1.78
N GLU A 11 12.26 7.58 0.49
CA GLU A 11 12.96 8.40 -0.50
C GLU A 11 12.30 9.78 -0.70
N LEU A 12 10.97 9.83 -0.70
CA LEU A 12 10.23 11.09 -0.77
C LEU A 12 10.55 11.98 0.45
N PHE A 13 10.64 11.43 1.66
CA PHE A 13 11.02 12.19 2.86
C PHE A 13 12.44 12.73 2.79
N LYS A 14 13.41 11.99 2.23
CA LYS A 14 14.80 12.46 2.07
C LYS A 14 14.91 13.72 1.23
N THR A 15 14.02 13.89 0.26
CA THR A 15 14.02 15.04 -0.65
C THR A 15 13.02 16.13 -0.26
N LEU A 16 12.27 15.93 0.83
CA LEU A 16 11.23 16.84 1.29
C LEU A 16 11.83 18.12 1.87
N ARG A 17 11.55 19.27 1.23
CA ARG A 17 12.00 20.59 1.70
C ARG A 17 10.85 21.57 1.79
N PHE A 18 10.69 22.29 2.88
CA PHE A 18 9.65 23.31 3.03
C PHE A 18 10.11 24.68 2.51
N ARG A 19 9.17 25.43 1.93
CA ARG A 19 9.38 26.80 1.48
C ARG A 19 9.54 27.72 2.68
N LYS A 20 10.68 28.41 2.77
CA LYS A 20 10.93 29.44 3.80
C LYS A 20 10.11 30.71 3.51
N GLN A 21 9.70 31.40 4.57
CA GLN A 21 9.19 32.77 4.48
C GLN A 21 10.31 33.79 4.72
N ILE A 22 10.10 35.03 4.29
CA ILE A 22 11.11 36.11 4.36
C ILE A 22 11.41 36.48 5.83
N VAL A 23 10.41 36.38 6.71
CA VAL A 23 10.56 36.55 8.17
C VAL A 23 9.82 35.40 8.86
N GLY A 24 10.48 34.72 9.79
CA GLY A 24 9.81 33.82 10.74
C GLY A 24 9.33 32.46 10.20
N GLY A 25 10.24 31.59 9.76
CA GLY A 25 9.94 30.15 9.60
C GLY A 25 9.58 29.71 8.17
N VAL A 26 8.64 28.76 8.07
CA VAL A 26 8.22 28.13 6.80
C VAL A 26 6.78 28.48 6.45
N SER A 27 6.46 28.49 5.16
CA SER A 27 5.13 28.79 4.66
C SER A 27 4.16 27.68 5.05
N GLU A 28 3.17 28.02 5.87
CA GLU A 28 2.13 27.08 6.31
C GLU A 28 1.37 26.45 5.11
N ILE A 29 1.05 27.25 4.09
CA ILE A 29 0.41 26.76 2.87
C ILE A 29 1.27 25.70 2.16
N ASP A 30 2.59 25.90 2.12
CA ASP A 30 3.51 24.93 1.51
C ASP A 30 3.62 23.65 2.36
N VAL A 31 3.62 23.79 3.68
CA VAL A 31 3.60 22.66 4.62
C VAL A 31 2.35 21.80 4.41
N TRP A 32 1.16 22.40 4.43
CA TRP A 32 -0.10 21.66 4.22
C TRP A 32 -0.15 20.96 2.87
N LYS A 33 0.30 21.64 1.80
CA LYS A 33 0.39 21.02 0.47
C LYS A 33 1.30 19.79 0.47
N LYS A 34 2.43 19.85 1.16
CA LYS A 34 3.37 18.74 1.28
C LYS A 34 2.82 17.59 2.12
N LEU A 35 2.12 17.90 3.21
CA LEU A 35 1.45 16.89 4.03
C LEU A 35 0.38 16.15 3.24
N ASN A 36 -0.47 16.88 2.51
CA ASN A 36 -1.49 16.25 1.64
C ASN A 36 -0.86 15.34 0.59
N LYS A 37 0.21 15.80 -0.06
CA LYS A 37 0.94 14.96 -1.03
C LYS A 37 1.47 13.69 -0.37
N ILE A 38 2.11 13.79 0.80
CA ILE A 38 2.61 12.61 1.53
C ILE A 38 1.47 11.64 1.86
N GLN A 39 0.31 12.14 2.29
CA GLN A 39 -0.86 11.31 2.58
C GLN A 39 -1.38 10.57 1.34
N GLU A 40 -1.37 11.20 0.17
CA GLU A 40 -1.71 10.55 -1.10
C GLU A 40 -0.73 9.42 -1.44
N GLU A 41 0.57 9.63 -1.24
CA GLU A 41 1.59 8.61 -1.48
C GLU A 41 1.44 7.41 -0.53
N TYR A 42 1.16 7.67 0.76
CA TYR A 42 0.84 6.61 1.71
C TYR A 42 -0.39 5.80 1.30
N ARG A 43 -1.45 6.49 0.85
CA ARG A 43 -2.67 5.82 0.39
C ARG A 43 -2.39 4.92 -0.80
N SER A 44 -1.65 5.42 -1.79
CA SER A 44 -1.25 4.63 -2.96
C SER A 44 -0.48 3.37 -2.57
N ALA A 45 0.50 3.48 -1.68
CA ALA A 45 1.28 2.33 -1.25
C ALA A 45 0.43 1.31 -0.48
N TYR A 46 -0.52 1.79 0.33
CA TYR A 46 -1.45 0.94 1.07
C TYR A 46 -2.42 0.20 0.15
N GLU A 47 -3.03 0.90 -0.82
CA GLU A 47 -3.95 0.30 -1.80
C GLU A 47 -3.24 -0.82 -2.59
N ILE A 48 -2.02 -0.57 -3.07
CA ILE A 48 -1.21 -1.59 -3.77
C ILE A 48 -0.91 -2.78 -2.85
N GLN A 49 -0.59 -2.54 -1.58
CA GLN A 49 -0.35 -3.61 -0.62
C GLN A 49 -1.60 -4.43 -0.36
N GLN A 50 -2.75 -3.77 -0.23
CA GLN A 50 -4.05 -4.39 -0.02
C GLN A 50 -4.43 -5.26 -1.21
N GLU A 51 -4.35 -4.77 -2.44
CA GLU A 51 -4.63 -5.54 -3.65
C GLU A 51 -3.76 -6.79 -3.74
N ARG A 52 -2.45 -6.66 -3.46
CA ARG A 52 -1.53 -7.82 -3.44
C ARG A 52 -1.91 -8.86 -2.39
N TYR A 53 -2.36 -8.40 -1.23
CA TYR A 53 -2.75 -9.29 -0.15
C TYR A 53 -4.06 -9.99 -0.47
N GLU A 54 -5.05 -9.27 -0.99
CA GLU A 54 -6.33 -9.81 -1.43
C GLU A 54 -6.16 -10.85 -2.54
N ALA A 55 -5.32 -10.59 -3.55
CA ALA A 55 -5.00 -11.56 -4.59
C ALA A 55 -4.40 -12.85 -4.02
N ARG A 56 -3.44 -12.73 -3.08
CA ARG A 56 -2.84 -13.90 -2.42
C ARG A 56 -3.84 -14.66 -1.54
N LEU A 57 -4.76 -13.95 -0.87
CA LEU A 57 -5.82 -14.59 -0.11
C LEU A 57 -6.72 -15.41 -1.04
N GLN A 58 -7.14 -14.84 -2.15
CA GLN A 58 -7.98 -15.50 -3.14
C GLN A 58 -7.31 -16.76 -3.70
N GLU A 59 -6.03 -16.68 -4.10
CA GLU A 59 -5.27 -17.83 -4.58
C GLU A 59 -5.26 -18.99 -3.56
N ARG A 60 -5.07 -18.68 -2.27
CA ARG A 60 -5.10 -19.68 -1.21
C ARG A 60 -6.49 -20.26 -0.98
N ASP A 61 -7.52 -19.43 -1.04
CA ASP A 61 -8.89 -19.89 -0.83
C ASP A 61 -9.34 -20.84 -1.96
N GLU A 62 -8.93 -20.55 -3.20
CA GLU A 62 -9.13 -21.43 -4.36
C GLU A 62 -8.36 -22.76 -4.21
N GLU A 63 -7.11 -22.73 -3.76
CA GLU A 63 -6.31 -23.93 -3.50
C GLU A 63 -6.94 -24.81 -2.40
N ILE A 64 -7.36 -24.20 -1.29
CA ILE A 64 -8.04 -24.90 -0.19
C ILE A 64 -9.35 -25.52 -0.69
N ALA A 65 -10.12 -24.82 -1.50
CA ALA A 65 -11.36 -25.35 -2.09
C ALA A 65 -11.08 -26.57 -2.96
N SER A 66 -10.08 -26.49 -3.84
CA SER A 66 -9.67 -27.61 -4.70
C SER A 66 -9.22 -28.84 -3.89
N LEU A 67 -8.39 -28.64 -2.87
CA LEU A 67 -7.91 -29.72 -2.01
C LEU A 67 -9.06 -30.38 -1.22
N ARG A 68 -10.00 -29.58 -0.70
CA ARG A 68 -11.20 -30.10 -0.01
C ARG A 68 -12.07 -30.94 -0.94
N GLU A 69 -12.23 -30.52 -2.19
CA GLU A 69 -12.96 -31.29 -3.20
C GLU A 69 -12.26 -32.62 -3.52
N GLN A 70 -10.93 -32.61 -3.68
CA GLN A 70 -10.15 -33.83 -3.90
C GLN A 70 -10.25 -34.81 -2.73
N ILE A 71 -10.16 -34.31 -1.48
CA ILE A 71 -10.34 -35.15 -0.29
C ILE A 71 -11.73 -35.77 -0.28
N SER A 72 -12.79 -34.98 -0.49
CA SER A 72 -14.17 -35.46 -0.52
C SER A 72 -14.40 -36.55 -1.58
N LYS A 73 -13.82 -36.38 -2.78
CA LYS A 73 -13.89 -37.40 -3.83
C LYS A 73 -13.07 -38.65 -3.49
N GLY A 74 -11.92 -38.49 -2.84
CA GLY A 74 -11.08 -39.59 -2.39
C GLY A 74 -11.77 -40.47 -1.33
N THR A 75 -12.42 -39.87 -0.33
CA THR A 75 -13.20 -40.60 0.69
C THR A 75 -14.50 -41.19 0.16
N ALA A 76 -15.03 -40.73 -0.98
CA ALA A 76 -16.19 -41.35 -1.62
C ALA A 76 -15.86 -42.59 -2.47
N HIS A 77 -14.56 -42.89 -2.66
CA HIS A 77 -14.05 -44.02 -3.43
C HIS A 77 -13.37 -45.11 -2.57
N GLU A 78 -13.38 -44.97 -1.24
CA GLU A 78 -13.03 -46.02 -0.26
C GLU A 78 -14.30 -46.62 0.37
#